data_AF-A0A183TAK4-F1
#
_entry.id   AF-A0A183TAK4-F1
#
_cell.length_a   1.000
_cell.length_b   1.000
_cell.length_c   1.000
_cell.angle_alpha   90.00
_cell.angle_beta   90.00
_cell.angle_gamma   90.00
#
_symmetry.space_group_name_H-M   'P 1'
#
loop_
_entity.id
_entity.type
_entity.pdbx_description
1 polymer ?
#
loop_
_entity_poly.entity_id
_entity_poly.type
_entity_poly.pdbx_seq_one_letter_code
_entity_poly.pdbx_strand_id
1 'polypeptide(L)'
;MHFRSHVSATTIHELLFADDCALNATTEEEMQRSMDPFAATCDNFGLCINTEKTVVMPQPPPNTTYSAARINVNGTQMKYVDAFT
;
A
#
# COMPACT_ATOMS: atom_id res chain seq x y z
N MET A 1 -13.84 21.21 39.50
CA MET A 1 -13.74 19.91 38.81
C MET A 1 -12.44 19.90 38.04
N HIS A 2 -11.46 19.06 38.39
CA HIS A 2 -10.21 18.92 37.62
C HIS A 2 -10.33 17.69 36.73
N PHE A 3 -10.33 17.90 35.41
CA PHE A 3 -10.35 16.82 34.43
C PHE A 3 -8.89 16.46 34.10
N ARG A 4 -8.44 15.30 34.58
CA ARG A 4 -7.12 14.76 34.27
C ARG A 4 -7.23 13.95 32.98
N SER A 5 -6.81 14.54 31.88
CA SER A 5 -6.59 13.81 30.63
C SER A 5 -5.35 12.94 30.78
N HIS A 6 -5.49 11.63 30.59
CA HIS A 6 -4.36 10.71 30.53
C HIS A 6 -4.06 10.42 29.06
N VAL A 7 -2.89 10.84 28.58
CA VAL A 7 -2.37 10.48 27.26
C VAL A 7 -1.43 9.31 27.45
N SER A 8 -1.80 8.15 26.92
CA SER A 8 -0.92 6.97 26.90
C SER A 8 -0.21 6.92 25.55
N ALA A 9 1.12 6.99 25.56
CA ALA A 9 1.94 6.71 24.40
C ALA A 9 2.26 5.21 24.38
N THR A 10 1.72 4.48 23.41
CA THR A 10 2.06 3.07 23.18
C THR A 10 3.17 3.02 22.14
N THR A 11 4.37 2.62 22.55
CA THR A 11 5.46 2.30 21.63
C THR A 11 5.25 0.90 21.10
N ILE A 12 4.92 0.77 19.81
CA ILE A 12 4.86 -0.54 19.15
C ILE A 12 6.32 -0.99 18.94
N HIS A 13 6.77 -1.91 19.78
CA HIS A 13 8.17 -2.34 19.83
C HIS A 13 8.58 -3.29 18.70
N GLU A 14 7.61 -3.96 18.07
CA GLU A 14 7.81 -4.85 16.92
C GLU A 14 6.49 -4.90 16.15
N LEU A 15 6.45 -4.29 14.97
CA LEU A 15 5.45 -4.68 13.99
C LEU A 15 6.03 -5.93 13.31
N LEU A 16 5.41 -7.08 13.51
CA LEU A 16 5.67 -8.30 12.73
C LEU A 16 5.30 -8.01 11.27
N PHE A 17 6.15 -7.29 10.54
CA PHE A 17 5.98 -7.10 9.12
C PHE A 17 6.44 -8.38 8.42
N ALA A 18 5.52 -9.01 7.66
CA ALA A 18 5.97 -9.70 6.48
C ALA A 18 6.69 -8.66 5.59
N ASP A 19 7.86 -9.01 5.06
CA ASP A 19 8.61 -8.16 4.10
C ASP A 19 7.71 -7.75 2.92
N ASP A 20 6.72 -8.60 2.60
CA ASP A 20 5.77 -8.43 1.50
C ASP A 20 4.35 -8.15 2.01
N CYS A 21 3.76 -7.04 1.55
CA CYS A 21 2.35 -6.69 1.72
C CYS A 21 1.64 -6.71 0.35
N ALA A 22 0.41 -7.25 0.30
CA ALA A 22 -0.44 -7.23 -0.88
C ALA A 22 -1.69 -6.38 -0.62
N LEU A 23 -1.87 -5.33 -1.42
CA LEU A 23 -3.10 -4.53 -1.44
C LEU A 23 -4.02 -5.04 -2.54
N ASN A 24 -5.30 -5.20 -2.23
CA ASN A 24 -6.33 -5.49 -3.22
C ASN A 24 -7.34 -4.34 -3.26
N ALA A 25 -7.94 -4.16 -4.43
CA ALA A 25 -9.01 -3.19 -4.64
C ALA A 25 -9.85 -3.67 -5.81
N THR A 26 -11.11 -3.25 -5.84
CA THR A 26 -12.02 -3.58 -6.94
C THR A 26 -11.79 -2.71 -8.17
N THR A 27 -11.18 -1.54 -7.97
CA THR A 27 -10.90 -0.56 -9.02
C THR A 27 -9.49 0.01 -8.86
N GLU A 28 -8.94 0.50 -9.97
CA GLU A 28 -7.66 1.21 -9.98
C GLU A 28 -7.69 2.47 -9.10
N GLU A 29 -8.78 3.23 -9.13
CA GLU A 29 -8.92 4.46 -8.34
C GLU A 29 -8.93 4.17 -6.83
N GLU A 30 -9.56 3.06 -6.42
CA GLU A 30 -9.51 2.59 -5.04
C GLU A 30 -8.11 2.13 -4.64
N MET A 31 -7.40 1.45 -5.54
CA MET A 31 -6.00 1.06 -5.32
C MET A 31 -5.08 2.27 -5.19
N GLN A 32 -5.22 3.27 -6.05
CA GLN A 32 -4.45 4.50 -5.95
C GLN A 32 -4.77 5.25 -4.64
N ARG A 33 -6.06 5.33 -4.29
CA ARG A 33 -6.51 5.98 -3.05
C ARG A 33 -6.02 5.25 -1.78
N SER A 34 -5.82 3.93 -1.84
CA SER A 34 -5.28 3.16 -0.72
C SER A 34 -3.75 3.22 -0.65
N MET A 35 -3.07 3.46 -1.77
CA MET A 35 -1.61 3.52 -1.84
C MET A 35 -1.02 4.75 -1.13
N ASP A 36 -1.64 5.92 -1.28
CA ASP A 36 -1.17 7.16 -0.66
C ASP A 36 -1.13 7.08 0.89
N PRO A 37 -2.20 6.68 1.60
CA PRO A 37 -2.15 6.53 3.04
C PRO A 37 -1.27 5.35 3.47
N PHE A 38 -1.14 4.30 2.65
CA PHE A 38 -0.20 3.20 2.92
C PHE A 38 1.25 3.70 2.92
N ALA A 39 1.64 4.47 1.90
CA ALA A 39 2.97 5.08 1.82
C ALA A 39 3.25 6.03 2.99
N ALA A 40 2.31 6.92 3.32
CA ALA A 40 2.45 7.80 4.47
C ALA A 40 2.58 7.03 5.79
N THR A 41 1.88 5.91 5.92
CA THR A 41 1.96 5.05 7.11
C THR A 41 3.32 4.35 7.18
N CYS A 42 3.83 3.81 6.07
CA CYS A 42 5.18 3.26 6.00
C CYS A 42 6.22 4.29 6.43
N ASP A 43 6.16 5.51 5.91
CA ASP A 43 7.08 6.60 6.26
C ASP A 43 7.00 6.94 7.77
N ASN A 44 5.79 7.01 8.34
CA ASN A 44 5.59 7.25 9.78
C ASN A 44 6.16 6.14 10.67
N PHE A 45 6.20 4.90 10.18
CA PHE A 45 6.84 3.77 10.86
C PHE A 45 8.34 3.65 10.55
N GLY A 46 8.92 4.56 9.77
CA GLY A 46 10.32 4.50 9.36
C GLY A 46 10.63 3.39 8.36
N LEU A 47 9.61 2.93 7.62
CA LEU A 47 9.73 1.89 6.61
C LEU A 47 9.81 2.52 5.22
N CYS A 48 10.67 1.96 4.37
CA CYS A 48 10.77 2.38 2.97
C CYS A 48 10.05 1.36 2.08
N ILE A 49 9.16 1.85 1.23
CA ILE A 49 8.57 1.04 0.16
C ILE A 49 9.61 0.86 -0.95
N ASN A 50 9.95 -0.38 -1.24
CA ASN A 50 10.83 -0.69 -2.37
C ASN A 50 10.03 -0.68 -3.69
N THR A 51 9.97 0.48 -4.33
CA THR A 51 9.28 0.68 -5.62
C THR A 51 9.87 -0.11 -6.78
N GLU A 52 11.10 -0.63 -6.66
CA GLU A 52 11.70 -1.51 -7.67
C GLU A 52 11.15 -2.95 -7.59
N LYS A 53 10.81 -3.39 -6.37
CA LYS A 53 10.22 -4.71 -6.09
C LYS A 53 8.70 -4.68 -6.11
N THR A 54 8.08 -3.55 -5.79
CA THR A 54 6.61 -3.42 -5.81
C THR A 54 6.09 -3.57 -7.23
N VAL A 55 5.14 -4.48 -7.41
CA VAL A 55 4.47 -4.74 -8.68
C VAL A 55 2.97 -4.64 -8.50
N VAL A 56 2.29 -4.20 -9.56
CA VAL A 56 0.83 -4.21 -9.64
C VAL A 56 0.43 -5.40 -10.49
N MET A 57 -0.58 -6.13 -10.02
CA MET A 57 -1.12 -7.26 -10.74
C MET A 57 -2.55 -6.99 -11.19
N PRO A 58 -2.84 -7.09 -12.50
CA PRO A 58 -4.19 -7.06 -13.02
C PRO A 58 -4.87 -8.34 -12.63
N GLN A 59 -6.11 -8.24 -12.18
CA GLN A 59 -7.02 -9.39 -12.23
C GLN A 59 -8.26 -8.99 -13.02
N PRO A 60 -8.15 -8.94 -14.36
CA PRO A 60 -9.25 -8.58 -15.21
C PRO A 60 -10.22 -9.76 -15.34
N PRO A 61 -11.52 -9.52 -15.51
CA PRO A 61 -12.46 -10.57 -15.86
C PRO A 61 -12.01 -11.34 -17.13
N PRO A 62 -12.35 -12.63 -17.25
CA PRO A 62 -12.03 -13.42 -18.44
C PRO A 62 -12.49 -12.71 -19.73
N ASN A 63 -11.62 -12.69 -20.75
CA ASN A 63 -11.86 -12.06 -22.07
C ASN A 63 -11.94 -10.53 -22.08
N THR A 64 -11.44 -9.84 -21.06
CA THR A 64 -11.32 -8.38 -21.08
C THR A 64 -9.88 -7.95 -21.34
N THR A 65 -9.68 -7.08 -22.33
CA THR A 65 -8.42 -6.36 -22.52
C THR A 65 -8.29 -5.33 -21.41
N TYR A 66 -7.37 -5.58 -20.49
CA TYR A 66 -7.05 -4.63 -19.44
C TYR A 66 -6.22 -3.47 -19.99
N SER A 67 -6.70 -2.23 -19.85
CA SER A 67 -5.86 -1.06 -20.07
C SER A 67 -4.97 -0.88 -18.85
N ALA A 68 -3.65 -0.87 -19.04
CA ALA A 68 -2.68 -0.79 -17.95
C ALA A 68 -3.04 0.32 -16.94
N ALA A 69 -3.40 -0.08 -15.73
CA ALA A 69 -3.57 0.83 -14.61
C ALA A 69 -2.27 1.56 -14.31
N ARG A 70 -2.39 2.85 -14.02
CA ARG A 70 -1.32 3.76 -13.68
C ARG A 70 -1.32 4.00 -12.17
N ILE A 71 -0.95 2.96 -11.42
CA ILE A 71 -0.70 3.10 -9.99
C ILE A 71 0.65 3.76 -9.77
N ASN A 72 0.66 4.79 -8.93
CA ASN A 72 1.84 5.53 -8.53
C ASN A 72 2.06 5.42 -7.02
N VAL A 73 3.32 5.31 -6.62
CA VAL A 73 3.78 5.36 -5.23
C VAL A 73 4.80 6.47 -5.15
N ASN A 74 4.57 7.48 -4.32
CA ASN A 74 5.47 8.64 -4.18
C ASN A 74 5.86 9.27 -5.53
N GLY A 75 4.91 9.34 -6.47
CA GLY A 75 5.11 9.87 -7.83
C GLY A 75 5.85 8.94 -8.80
N THR A 76 6.26 7.74 -8.37
CA THR A 76 6.85 6.71 -9.23
C THR A 76 5.77 5.77 -9.72
N GLN A 77 5.67 5.52 -11.03
CA GLN A 77 4.73 4.55 -11.59
C GLN A 77 5.22 3.11 -11.36
N MET A 78 4.34 2.25 -10.86
CA MET A 78 4.68 0.85 -10.56
C MET A 78 4.71 -0.02 -11.82
N LYS A 79 5.53 -1.07 -11.79
CA LYS A 79 5.60 -2.08 -12.85
C LYS A 79 4.42 -3.04 -12.77
N TYR A 80 4.05 -3.60 -13.93
CA TYR A 80 2.98 -4.57 -14.06
C TYR A 80 3.52 -5.98 -14.19
N VAL A 81 2.83 -6.95 -13.60
CA VAL A 81 3.13 -8.38 -13.75
C VAL A 81 1.84 -9.15 -13.99
N ASP A 82 1.85 -10.05 -14.98
CA ASP A 82 0.67 -10.81 -15.40
C ASP A 82 0.31 -11.98 -14.45
N ALA A 83 1.29 -12.58 -13.77
CA ALA A 83 1.10 -13.69 -12.83
C ALA A 83 2.26 -13.83 -11.83
N PHE A 84 1.99 -14.33 -10.62
CA PHE A 84 3.02 -14.89 -9.75
C PHE A 84 3.45 -16.24 -10.32
N THR A 85 4.75 -16.43 -10.51
CA THR A 85 5.34 -17.70 -10.95
C THR A 85 5.80 -18.52 -9.76
#